data_AF-A0A4Y3KNA6-F1
#
_entry.id   AF-A0A4Y3KNA6-F1
#
_cell.length_a   1.000
_cell.length_b   1.000
_cell.length_c   1.000
_cell.angle_alpha   90.00
_cell.angle_beta   90.00
_cell.angle_gamma   90.00
#
_symmetry.space_group_name_H-M   'P 1'
#
loop_
_entity.id
_entity.type
_entity.pdbx_description
1 polymer ?
#
loop_
_entity_poly.entity_id
_entity_poly.type
_entity_poly.pdbx_seq_one_letter_code
_entity_poly.pdbx_strand_id
1 'polypeptide(L)'
;MTTFEDLDIGEAFGDFGDAGTEPLRRSRAWGLVASLIALVLVALGLVWLNAARDAPTAAASPESIVPALGAAQTAADTLTGADLDSLTVLSSSTRLLGTSEWGSHYAALNESGAVCLVTVLDGQLPAQACGGPNAHLSLTTTDLDGRDVVLLTAQDAAPTSGDGWHRLADHLWTRP
;
A
#
# COMPACT_ATOMS: atom_id res chain seq x y z
N MET A 1 37.30 66.78 21.93
CA MET A 1 37.85 65.85 22.93
C MET A 1 36.84 65.82 24.07
N THR A 2 35.95 64.84 24.04
CA THR A 2 34.86 64.65 25.02
C THR A 2 35.00 63.22 25.51
N THR A 3 35.44 63.08 26.74
CA THR A 3 35.58 61.81 27.45
C THR A 3 34.20 61.29 27.82
N PHE A 4 33.94 60.03 27.45
CA PHE A 4 32.81 59.21 27.88
C PHE A 4 32.98 58.92 29.38
N GLU A 5 32.12 59.48 30.22
CA GLU A 5 31.96 59.07 31.62
C GLU A 5 30.73 58.18 31.75
N ASP A 6 30.97 56.98 32.28
CA ASP A 6 30.09 56.12 33.06
C ASP A 6 28.61 56.07 32.67
N LEU A 7 28.33 55.24 31.66
CA LEU A 7 27.10 54.47 31.63
C LEU A 7 27.24 53.29 32.60
N ASP A 8 26.69 53.48 33.79
CA ASP A 8 26.51 52.46 34.81
C ASP A 8 25.47 51.42 34.32
N ILE A 9 25.93 50.51 33.44
CA ILE A 9 25.13 49.40 32.87
C ILE A 9 25.22 48.16 33.77
N GLY A 10 25.98 48.22 34.87
CA GLY A 10 26.20 47.09 35.79
C GLY A 10 25.03 46.81 36.73
N GLU A 11 24.25 47.83 37.12
CA GLU A 11 23.25 47.68 38.18
C GLU A 11 21.86 47.22 37.67
N ALA A 12 21.64 47.20 36.35
CA ALA A 12 20.38 46.74 35.75
C ALA A 12 20.25 45.20 35.61
N PHE A 13 21.29 44.44 35.96
CA PHE A 13 21.29 42.97 35.90
C PHE A 13 21.45 42.29 37.27
N GLY A 14 21.39 43.07 38.36
CA GLY A 14 21.59 42.58 39.73
C GLY A 14 20.36 41.94 40.38
N ASP A 15 19.20 41.93 39.73
CA ASP A 15 17.97 41.32 40.24
C ASP A 15 17.60 40.04 39.47
N PHE A 16 18.52 39.08 39.48
CA PHE A 16 18.12 37.67 39.44
C PHE A 16 18.05 37.17 40.87
N GLY A 17 17.17 37.80 41.65
CA GLY A 17 16.72 37.25 42.92
C GLY A 17 16.20 35.83 42.68
N ASP A 18 16.94 34.87 43.21
CA ASP A 18 16.45 33.68 43.91
C ASP A 18 15.00 33.30 43.57
N ALA A 19 14.76 32.91 42.31
CA ALA A 19 13.56 32.19 41.94
C ALA A 19 13.74 30.80 42.55
N GLY A 20 13.24 30.67 43.78
CA GLY A 20 13.38 29.49 44.59
C GLY A 20 13.22 28.23 43.76
N THR A 21 14.05 27.24 44.05
CA THR A 21 13.83 25.85 43.64
C THR A 21 12.55 25.36 44.29
N GLU A 22 11.39 25.82 43.81
CA GLU A 22 10.12 25.18 44.08
C GLU A 22 10.24 23.77 43.50
N PRO A 23 9.99 22.72 44.30
CA PRO A 23 10.03 21.38 43.77
C PRO A 23 8.93 21.29 42.71
N LEU A 24 9.31 21.14 41.44
CA LEU A 24 8.49 20.73 40.31
C LEU A 24 7.90 19.32 40.56
N ARG A 25 7.09 19.17 41.61
CA ARG A 25 6.33 17.98 41.98
C ARG A 25 4.99 17.91 41.24
N ARG A 26 4.71 18.88 40.36
CA ARG A 26 3.50 18.91 39.53
C ARG A 26 3.69 18.27 38.15
N SER A 27 4.92 17.97 37.72
CA SER A 27 5.22 17.59 36.33
C SER A 27 5.04 16.10 35.99
N ARG A 28 5.17 15.19 36.96
CA ARG A 28 5.03 13.74 36.70
C ARG A 28 3.59 13.31 36.41
N ALA A 29 2.63 13.85 37.18
CA ALA A 29 1.22 13.50 36.98
C ALA A 29 0.70 14.01 35.63
N TRP A 30 1.08 15.23 35.23
CA TRP A 30 0.72 15.79 33.92
C TRP A 30 1.39 15.05 32.76
N GLY A 31 2.64 14.61 32.93
CA GLY A 31 3.33 13.76 31.93
C GLY A 31 2.63 12.42 31.71
N LEU A 32 2.17 11.76 32.78
CA LEU A 32 1.39 10.53 32.69
C LEU A 32 0.03 10.75 32.01
N VAL A 33 -0.66 11.84 32.35
CA VAL A 33 -1.93 12.20 31.71
C VAL A 33 -1.75 12.48 30.22
N ALA A 34 -0.73 13.26 29.84
CA ALA A 34 -0.43 13.55 28.45
C ALA A 34 -0.08 12.28 27.66
N SER A 35 0.73 11.38 28.26
CA SER A 35 1.08 10.10 27.64
C SER A 35 -0.14 9.19 27.44
N LEU A 36 -1.07 9.15 28.41
CA LEU A 36 -2.31 8.39 28.28
C LEU A 36 -3.19 8.94 27.17
N ILE A 37 -3.33 10.26 27.08
CA ILE A 37 -4.09 10.92 26.00
C ILE A 37 -3.46 10.59 24.64
N ALA A 38 -2.14 10.69 24.52
CA ALA A 38 -1.43 10.35 23.28
C ALA A 38 -1.67 8.87 22.88
N LEU A 39 -1.59 7.94 23.84
CA LEU A 39 -1.83 6.53 23.58
C LEU A 39 -3.27 6.26 23.14
N VAL A 40 -4.25 6.91 23.76
CA VAL A 40 -5.67 6.84 23.37
C VAL A 40 -5.87 7.37 21.96
N LEU A 41 -5.27 8.51 21.60
CA LEU A 41 -5.37 9.09 20.26
C LEU A 41 -4.73 8.18 19.20
N VAL A 42 -3.58 7.58 19.49
CA VAL A 42 -2.93 6.61 18.61
C VAL A 42 -3.81 5.37 18.43
N ALA A 43 -4.35 4.82 19.51
CA ALA A 43 -5.25 3.67 19.44
C ALA A 43 -6.52 3.98 18.63
N LEU A 44 -7.14 5.15 18.86
CA LEU A 44 -8.29 5.61 18.07
C LEU A 44 -7.91 5.78 16.60
N GLY A 45 -6.75 6.37 16.31
CA GLY A 45 -6.25 6.54 14.95
C GLY A 45 -6.03 5.22 14.23
N LEU A 46 -5.46 4.22 14.92
CA LEU A 46 -5.28 2.87 14.39
C LEU A 46 -6.62 2.17 14.13
N VAL A 47 -7.57 2.27 15.08
CA VAL A 47 -8.92 1.71 14.91
C VAL A 47 -9.64 2.39 13.74
N TRP A 48 -9.54 3.71 13.63
CA TRP A 48 -10.15 4.47 12.54
C TRP A 48 -9.51 4.12 11.19
N LEU A 49 -8.18 4.00 11.13
CA LEU A 49 -7.47 3.58 9.92
C LEU A 49 -7.87 2.16 9.50
N ASN A 50 -8.05 1.26 10.45
CA ASN A 50 -8.49 -0.11 10.16
C ASN A 50 -9.94 -0.12 9.67
N ALA A 51 -10.83 0.62 10.34
CA ALA A 51 -12.22 0.77 9.89
C ALA A 51 -12.34 1.46 8.52
N ALA A 52 -11.45 2.39 8.20
CA ALA A 52 -11.40 3.05 6.89
C ALA A 52 -10.85 2.13 5.79
N ARG A 53 -9.96 1.18 6.12
CA ARG A 53 -9.53 0.12 5.19
C ARG A 53 -10.68 -0.84 4.86
N ASP A 54 -11.55 -1.08 5.84
CA ASP A 54 -12.74 -1.94 5.68
C ASP A 54 -13.97 -1.15 5.18
N ALA A 55 -13.85 0.16 4.98
CA ALA A 55 -14.96 0.95 4.46
C ALA A 55 -15.26 0.48 3.02
N PRO A 56 -16.53 0.17 2.69
CA PRO A 56 -16.89 -0.30 1.37
C PRO A 56 -16.64 0.82 0.35
N THR A 57 -15.48 0.79 -0.31
CA THR A 57 -15.30 1.46 -1.59
C THR A 57 -16.38 0.95 -2.51
N ALA A 58 -17.11 1.84 -3.18
CA ALA A 58 -18.16 1.46 -4.12
C ALA A 58 -17.63 0.36 -5.03
N ALA A 59 -18.20 -0.84 -4.92
CA ALA A 59 -17.73 -2.01 -5.64
C ALA A 59 -17.85 -1.71 -7.14
N ALA A 60 -16.71 -1.56 -7.80
CA ALA A 60 -16.67 -1.49 -9.25
C ALA A 60 -16.92 -2.90 -9.78
N SER A 61 -17.60 -3.04 -10.93
CA SER A 61 -17.70 -4.37 -11.53
C SER A 61 -16.29 -4.82 -11.97
N PRO A 62 -15.90 -6.09 -11.79
CA PRO A 62 -14.55 -6.52 -12.12
C PRO A 62 -14.13 -6.22 -13.56
N GLU A 63 -15.06 -6.34 -14.52
CA GLU A 63 -14.86 -6.00 -15.92
C GLU A 63 -14.69 -4.50 -16.20
N SER A 64 -15.17 -3.62 -15.30
CA SER A 64 -14.87 -2.18 -15.38
C SER A 64 -13.44 -1.86 -14.91
N ILE A 65 -12.85 -2.71 -14.07
CA ILE A 65 -11.48 -2.54 -13.57
C ILE A 65 -10.47 -3.23 -14.49
N VAL A 66 -10.77 -4.46 -14.91
CA VAL A 66 -9.96 -5.25 -15.83
C VAL A 66 -10.85 -5.70 -16.99
N PRO A 67 -10.88 -4.94 -18.12
CA PRO A 67 -11.79 -5.21 -19.24
C PRO A 67 -11.71 -6.63 -19.82
N ALA A 68 -10.54 -7.27 -19.73
CA ALA A 68 -10.35 -8.65 -20.18
C ALA A 68 -11.35 -9.63 -19.51
N LEU A 69 -11.72 -9.39 -18.24
CA LEU A 69 -12.68 -10.23 -17.51
C LEU A 69 -14.10 -10.19 -18.11
N GLY A 70 -14.45 -9.12 -18.85
CA GLY A 70 -15.71 -9.02 -19.58
C GLY A 70 -15.69 -9.69 -20.95
N ALA A 71 -14.52 -10.10 -21.46
CA ALA A 71 -14.40 -10.78 -22.75
C ALA A 71 -14.86 -12.24 -22.66
N ALA A 72 -15.21 -12.83 -23.81
CA ALA A 72 -15.48 -14.28 -23.88
C ALA A 72 -14.18 -15.08 -23.66
N GLN A 73 -14.26 -16.18 -22.92
CA GLN A 73 -13.12 -17.08 -22.70
C GLN A 73 -12.76 -17.82 -23.99
N THR A 74 -11.47 -17.93 -24.26
CA THR A 74 -10.86 -18.65 -25.37
C THR A 74 -10.02 -19.82 -24.85
N ALA A 75 -9.52 -20.67 -25.75
CA ALA A 75 -8.68 -21.81 -25.36
C ALA A 75 -7.36 -21.40 -24.68
N ALA A 76 -6.82 -20.22 -25.00
CA ALA A 76 -5.59 -19.70 -24.38
C ALA A 76 -5.79 -19.21 -22.94
N ASP A 77 -7.04 -18.96 -22.56
CA ASP A 77 -7.39 -18.45 -21.24
C ASP A 77 -7.55 -19.56 -20.19
N THR A 78 -7.60 -20.82 -20.62
CA THR A 78 -7.86 -21.97 -19.75
C THR A 78 -6.59 -22.40 -19.03
N LEU A 79 -6.63 -22.37 -17.70
CA LEU A 79 -5.62 -23.00 -16.85
C LEU A 79 -5.90 -24.51 -16.74
N THR A 80 -4.84 -25.31 -16.69
CA THR A 80 -4.97 -26.78 -16.60
C THR A 80 -5.05 -27.25 -15.15
N GLY A 81 -5.54 -28.48 -14.93
CA GLY A 81 -5.94 -28.97 -13.61
C GLY A 81 -4.86 -28.87 -12.52
N ALA A 82 -3.60 -29.20 -12.84
CA ALA A 82 -2.51 -29.11 -11.86
C ALA A 82 -2.24 -27.67 -11.41
N ASP A 83 -2.45 -26.69 -12.30
CA ASP A 83 -2.30 -25.27 -11.97
C ASP A 83 -3.46 -24.81 -11.08
N LEU A 84 -4.68 -25.21 -11.43
CA LEU A 84 -5.92 -24.82 -10.74
C LEU A 84 -6.04 -25.36 -9.33
N ASP A 85 -5.58 -26.60 -9.06
CA ASP A 85 -5.69 -27.23 -7.74
C ASP A 85 -4.99 -26.44 -6.62
N SER A 86 -4.04 -25.58 -6.99
CA SER A 86 -3.29 -24.71 -6.07
C SER A 86 -3.87 -23.30 -5.91
N LEU A 87 -4.89 -22.95 -6.70
CA LEU A 87 -5.42 -21.59 -6.83
C LEU A 87 -6.82 -21.47 -6.25
N THR A 88 -7.19 -20.25 -5.82
CA THR A 88 -8.54 -19.95 -5.30
C THR A 88 -9.47 -19.36 -6.37
N VAL A 89 -9.13 -19.52 -7.65
CA VAL A 89 -9.79 -18.84 -8.77
C VAL A 89 -10.82 -19.72 -9.47
N LEU A 90 -11.87 -19.10 -10.00
CA LEU A 90 -12.87 -19.75 -10.83
C LEU A 90 -12.29 -19.96 -12.24
N SER A 91 -12.13 -21.22 -12.65
CA SER A 91 -11.53 -21.58 -13.94
C SER A 91 -12.26 -21.00 -15.17
N SER A 92 -13.56 -20.75 -15.07
CA SER A 92 -14.36 -20.12 -16.15
C SER A 92 -14.13 -18.61 -16.30
N SER A 93 -13.51 -17.99 -15.30
CA SER A 93 -13.26 -16.54 -15.25
C SER A 93 -11.85 -16.15 -15.70
N THR A 94 -10.96 -17.12 -15.91
CA THR A 94 -9.56 -16.86 -16.27
C THR A 94 -9.47 -16.24 -17.65
N ARG A 95 -8.59 -15.25 -17.81
CA ARG A 95 -8.31 -14.52 -19.06
C ARG A 95 -6.82 -14.25 -19.16
N LEU A 96 -6.18 -14.75 -20.21
CA LEU A 96 -4.78 -14.50 -20.50
C LEU A 96 -4.61 -13.03 -20.85
N LEU A 97 -3.76 -12.35 -20.09
CA LEU A 97 -3.40 -10.95 -20.32
C LEU A 97 -2.15 -10.85 -21.21
N GLY A 98 -1.18 -11.75 -21.02
CA GLY A 98 0.05 -11.77 -21.79
C GLY A 98 1.08 -12.76 -21.24
N THR A 99 2.20 -12.89 -21.93
CA THR A 99 3.31 -13.78 -21.55
C THR A 99 4.61 -12.97 -21.51
N SER A 100 5.42 -13.18 -20.47
CA SER A 100 6.74 -12.57 -20.31
C SER A 100 7.79 -13.62 -19.94
N GLU A 101 9.01 -13.18 -19.62
CA GLU A 101 10.06 -14.05 -19.06
C GLU A 101 9.67 -14.69 -17.72
N TRP A 102 8.70 -14.09 -17.01
CA TRP A 102 8.16 -14.58 -15.74
C TRP A 102 6.97 -15.53 -15.92
N GLY A 103 6.66 -15.91 -17.17
CA GLY A 103 5.60 -16.88 -17.49
C GLY A 103 4.36 -16.25 -18.11
N SER A 104 3.25 -16.98 -18.05
CA SER A 104 1.94 -16.55 -18.55
C SER A 104 1.12 -15.92 -17.43
N HIS A 105 0.56 -14.75 -17.71
CA HIS A 105 -0.16 -13.93 -16.73
C HIS A 105 -1.65 -13.87 -17.07
N TYR A 106 -2.48 -14.16 -16.09
CA TYR A 106 -3.93 -14.23 -16.23
C TYR A 106 -4.61 -13.31 -15.23
N ALA A 107 -5.72 -12.70 -15.65
CA ALA A 107 -6.72 -12.18 -14.73
C ALA A 107 -7.76 -13.26 -14.47
N ALA A 108 -8.25 -13.36 -13.24
CA ALA A 108 -9.34 -14.26 -12.88
C ALA A 108 -10.18 -13.66 -11.75
N LEU A 109 -11.29 -14.31 -11.44
CA LEU A 109 -12.12 -14.04 -10.27
C LEU A 109 -12.02 -15.19 -9.28
N ASN A 110 -12.07 -14.90 -7.99
CA ASN A 110 -12.33 -15.91 -6.97
C ASN A 110 -13.84 -16.02 -6.66
N GLU A 111 -14.21 -16.95 -5.76
CA GLU A 111 -15.60 -17.14 -5.34
C GLU A 111 -16.22 -15.90 -4.67
N SER A 112 -15.41 -15.01 -4.09
CA SER A 112 -15.89 -13.77 -3.48
C SER A 112 -16.02 -12.61 -4.48
N GLY A 113 -15.71 -12.83 -5.76
CA GLY A 113 -15.71 -11.78 -6.79
C GLY A 113 -14.51 -10.83 -6.74
N ALA A 114 -13.45 -11.19 -6.02
CA ALA A 114 -12.18 -10.45 -6.03
C ALA A 114 -11.44 -10.72 -7.34
N VAL A 115 -10.74 -9.69 -7.84
CA VAL A 115 -9.87 -9.81 -9.01
C VAL A 115 -8.56 -10.43 -8.57
N CYS A 116 -8.10 -11.45 -9.28
CA CYS A 116 -6.86 -12.15 -9.03
C CYS A 116 -5.93 -12.03 -10.24
N LEU A 117 -4.66 -11.69 -9.98
CA LEU A 117 -3.56 -11.88 -10.91
C LEU A 117 -2.97 -13.26 -10.65
N VAL A 118 -2.94 -14.10 -11.68
CA VAL A 118 -2.32 -15.43 -11.64
C VAL A 118 -1.14 -15.45 -12.60
N THR A 119 0.01 -15.91 -12.13
CA THR A 119 1.21 -16.10 -12.97
C THR A 119 1.61 -17.56 -12.95
N VAL A 120 1.73 -18.14 -14.14
CA VAL A 120 2.15 -19.54 -14.34
C VAL A 120 3.47 -19.55 -15.08
N LEU A 121 4.51 -20.04 -14.41
CA LEU A 121 5.84 -20.23 -14.97
C LEU A 121 6.12 -21.73 -15.06
N ASP A 122 6.52 -22.21 -16.23
CA ASP A 122 6.74 -23.63 -16.48
C ASP A 122 7.73 -24.24 -15.47
N GLY A 123 7.32 -25.35 -14.86
CA GLY A 123 8.11 -26.05 -13.84
C GLY A 123 8.10 -25.40 -12.45
N GLN A 124 7.30 -24.35 -12.24
CA GLN A 124 7.09 -23.72 -10.92
C GLN A 124 5.62 -23.79 -10.49
N LEU A 125 5.37 -23.59 -9.20
CA LEU A 125 4.01 -23.45 -8.69
C LEU A 125 3.43 -22.10 -9.16
N PRO A 126 2.15 -22.07 -9.57
CA PRO A 126 1.47 -20.82 -9.89
C PRO A 126 1.51 -19.83 -8.71
N ALA A 127 1.81 -18.57 -9.01
CA ALA A 127 1.70 -17.47 -8.05
C ALA A 127 0.35 -16.77 -8.22
N GLN A 128 -0.29 -16.39 -7.12
CA GLN A 128 -1.53 -15.60 -7.15
C GLN A 128 -1.51 -14.42 -6.18
N ALA A 129 -2.12 -13.32 -6.61
CA ALA A 129 -2.42 -12.17 -5.76
C ALA A 129 -3.85 -11.70 -6.07
N CYS A 130 -4.68 -11.52 -5.03
CA CYS A 130 -6.09 -11.14 -5.20
C CYS A 130 -6.42 -9.87 -4.41
N GLY A 131 -7.38 -9.09 -4.92
CA GLY A 131 -7.89 -7.88 -4.26
C GLY A 131 -9.30 -7.54 -4.70
N GLY A 132 -10.03 -6.82 -3.84
CA GLY A 132 -11.39 -6.39 -4.13
C GLY A 132 -11.45 -5.45 -5.34
N PRO A 133 -12.46 -5.53 -6.21
CA PRO A 133 -12.54 -4.71 -7.42
C PRO A 133 -12.81 -3.25 -7.05
N ASN A 134 -11.78 -2.41 -7.16
CA ASN A 134 -11.85 -0.99 -6.88
C ASN A 134 -10.98 -0.19 -7.87
N ALA A 135 -11.22 1.12 -7.99
CA ALA A 135 -10.54 2.00 -8.95
C ALA A 135 -9.02 2.17 -8.68
N HIS A 136 -8.53 1.70 -7.53
CA HIS A 136 -7.12 1.73 -7.14
C HIS A 136 -6.53 0.32 -7.01
N LEU A 137 -7.16 -0.68 -7.63
CA LEU A 137 -6.65 -2.04 -7.62
C LEU A 137 -5.22 -2.07 -8.17
N SER A 138 -4.32 -2.66 -7.39
CA SER A 138 -2.93 -2.90 -7.75
C SER A 138 -2.54 -4.25 -7.17
N LEU A 139 -2.22 -5.21 -8.02
CA LEU A 139 -1.85 -6.58 -7.64
C LEU A 139 -0.47 -6.86 -8.21
N THR A 140 0.44 -7.30 -7.36
CA THR A 140 1.79 -7.69 -7.79
C THR A 140 2.04 -9.17 -7.54
N THR A 141 2.86 -9.78 -8.40
CA THR A 141 3.52 -11.05 -8.09
C THR A 141 5.02 -10.84 -7.95
N THR A 142 5.67 -11.66 -7.13
CA THR A 142 7.10 -11.56 -6.85
C THR A 142 7.89 -12.72 -7.45
N ASP A 143 9.17 -12.50 -7.75
CA ASP A 143 10.12 -13.56 -8.08
C ASP A 143 10.55 -14.37 -6.82
N LEU A 144 11.48 -15.31 -7.02
CA LEU A 144 12.05 -16.13 -5.95
C LEU A 144 12.85 -15.31 -4.92
N ASP A 145 13.33 -14.13 -5.30
CA ASP A 145 14.06 -13.20 -4.43
C ASP A 145 13.11 -12.20 -3.73
N GLY A 146 11.80 -12.30 -3.96
CA GLY A 146 10.78 -11.45 -3.35
C GLY A 146 10.63 -10.07 -4.03
N ARG A 147 11.19 -9.87 -5.22
CA ARG A 147 11.04 -8.63 -5.99
C ARG A 147 9.75 -8.71 -6.79
N ASP A 148 8.91 -7.67 -6.73
CA ASP A 148 7.77 -7.56 -7.66
C ASP A 148 8.26 -7.70 -9.10
N VAL A 149 7.57 -8.42 -9.97
CA VAL A 149 8.00 -8.62 -11.36
C VAL A 149 6.86 -8.47 -12.35
N VAL A 150 5.63 -8.65 -11.87
CA VAL A 150 4.41 -8.47 -12.63
C VAL A 150 3.48 -7.60 -11.80
N LEU A 151 2.83 -6.65 -12.46
CA LEU A 151 1.91 -5.70 -11.85
C LEU A 151 0.65 -5.60 -12.72
N LEU A 152 -0.49 -5.88 -12.11
CA LEU A 152 -1.82 -5.65 -12.68
C LEU A 152 -2.45 -4.44 -11.98
N THR A 153 -2.84 -3.43 -12.75
CA THR A 153 -3.40 -2.17 -12.23
C THR A 153 -4.83 -1.95 -12.70
N ALA A 154 -5.62 -1.17 -11.96
CA ALA A 154 -6.88 -0.64 -12.47
C ALA A 154 -6.66 0.27 -13.69
N GLN A 155 -7.75 0.64 -14.35
CA GLN A 155 -7.75 1.59 -15.46
C GLN A 155 -7.06 2.90 -15.05
N ASP A 156 -6.15 3.38 -15.91
CA ASP A 156 -5.37 4.62 -15.74
C ASP A 156 -4.33 4.66 -14.59
N ALA A 157 -4.22 3.61 -13.78
CA ALA A 157 -3.25 3.52 -12.67
C ALA A 157 -1.87 3.00 -13.14
N ALA A 158 -1.27 3.62 -14.16
CA ALA A 158 0.06 3.23 -14.63
C ALA A 158 1.12 3.42 -13.52
N PRO A 159 2.10 2.52 -13.39
CA PRO A 159 3.22 2.71 -12.47
C PRO A 159 4.03 3.96 -12.87
N THR A 160 4.69 4.55 -11.88
CA THR A 160 5.56 5.71 -12.08
C THR A 160 6.70 5.35 -13.04
N SER A 161 6.93 6.20 -14.05
CA SER A 161 7.86 5.93 -15.17
C SER A 161 9.34 5.78 -14.78
N GLY A 162 9.70 5.92 -13.50
CA GLY A 162 11.05 5.76 -12.97
C GLY A 162 11.40 4.35 -12.46
N ASP A 163 10.44 3.44 -12.36
CA ASP A 163 10.60 2.18 -11.61
C ASP A 163 10.99 0.97 -12.48
N GLY A 164 11.29 1.17 -13.76
CA GLY A 164 11.71 0.11 -14.68
C GLY A 164 10.55 -0.78 -15.19
N TRP A 165 9.30 -0.37 -14.99
CA TRP A 165 8.14 -1.09 -15.50
C TRP A 165 7.95 -0.89 -17.01
N HIS A 166 7.67 -1.99 -17.69
CA HIS A 166 7.32 -2.02 -19.10
C HIS A 166 5.89 -2.54 -19.25
N ARG A 167 5.11 -1.88 -20.11
CA ARG A 167 3.74 -2.31 -20.40
C ARG A 167 3.79 -3.56 -21.26
N LEU A 168 3.23 -4.67 -20.75
CA LEU A 168 3.12 -5.92 -21.49
C LEU A 168 1.79 -6.01 -22.23
N ALA A 169 0.70 -5.60 -21.57
CA ALA A 169 -0.64 -5.55 -22.14
C ALA A 169 -1.43 -4.40 -21.51
N ASP A 170 -2.70 -4.24 -21.90
CA ASP A 170 -3.58 -3.32 -21.19
C ASP A 170 -3.65 -3.73 -19.72
N HIS A 171 -3.39 -2.77 -18.83
CA HIS A 171 -3.38 -2.95 -17.36
C HIS A 171 -2.29 -3.86 -16.79
N LEU A 172 -1.47 -4.50 -17.63
CA LEU A 172 -0.40 -5.40 -17.21
C LEU A 172 0.98 -4.83 -17.50
N TRP A 173 1.81 -4.81 -16.47
CA TRP A 173 3.18 -4.32 -16.51
C TRP A 173 4.12 -5.39 -15.98
N THR A 174 5.32 -5.45 -16.54
CA THR A 174 6.38 -6.33 -16.07
C THR A 174 7.68 -5.56 -15.91
N ARG A 175 8.57 -6.05 -15.05
CA ARG A 175 9.95 -5.56 -14.97
C ARG A 175 10.93 -6.74 -14.98
N PRO A 176 12.15 -6.54 -15.52
CA PRO A 176 13.19 -7.57 -15.53
C PRO A 176 13.81 -7.82 -14.14
#